data_AF-A0A956W0V9-F1
#
_entry.id   AF-A0A956W0V9-F1
#
_cell.length_a   1.000
_cell.length_b   1.000
_cell.length_c   1.000
_cell.angle_alpha   90.00
_cell.angle_beta   90.00
_cell.angle_gamma   90.00
#
_symmetry.space_group_name_H-M   'P 1'
#
loop_
_entity.id
_entity.type
_entity.pdbx_description
1 polymer ?
#
loop_
_entity_poly.entity_id
_entity_poly.type
_entity_poly.pdbx_seq_one_letter_code
_entity_poly.pdbx_strand_id
1 'polypeptide(L)'
;RGWEGKIAAARWAREHRVPYLGLCFGMQAMVTEFARNVAGFEGANSTEFDPESRYPVISLLEEQEGVTHKGGTMRLGGYPCTLVEGTQAYRSYGEPIVNERHRHRWEFNNRFREPLAAKGLIASGTSPDGALVEISEISNHPFMLGTQFHPELQSRPNRPHPLFRDFVLATIGKLEKPASSDATVAAAVASGG
;
A
#
# COMPACT_ATOMS: atom_id res chain seq x y z
N ARG A 1 -10.04 17.90 3.53
CA ARG A 1 -9.20 17.18 2.52
C ARG A 1 -9.98 16.12 1.70
N GLY A 2 -11.32 16.16 1.67
CA GLY A 2 -12.13 15.22 0.87
C GLY A 2 -11.90 13.74 1.22
N TRP A 3 -11.64 13.43 2.49
CA TRP A 3 -11.17 12.12 2.94
C TRP A 3 -12.16 11.00 2.62
N GLU A 4 -13.41 11.12 3.10
CA GLU A 4 -14.45 10.14 2.84
C GLU A 4 -14.75 9.96 1.34
N GLY A 5 -14.64 11.03 0.55
CA GLY A 5 -14.77 10.95 -0.92
C GLY A 5 -13.67 10.12 -1.57
N LYS A 6 -12.44 10.18 -1.06
CA LYS A 6 -11.31 9.36 -1.54
C LYS A 6 -11.44 7.90 -1.12
N ILE A 7 -11.92 7.63 0.09
CA ILE A 7 -12.27 6.27 0.54
C ILE A 7 -13.37 5.70 -0.37
N ALA A 8 -14.42 6.47 -0.65
CA ALA A 8 -15.49 6.06 -1.56
C ALA A 8 -14.98 5.80 -2.99
N ALA A 9 -14.06 6.62 -3.49
CA ALA A 9 -13.45 6.40 -4.81
C ALA A 9 -12.58 5.12 -4.84
N ALA A 10 -11.80 4.86 -3.78
CA ALA A 10 -11.04 3.62 -3.65
C ALA A 10 -11.98 2.40 -3.62
N ARG A 11 -13.10 2.49 -2.89
CA ARG A 11 -14.12 1.44 -2.84
C ARG A 11 -14.70 1.16 -4.21
N TRP A 12 -15.08 2.23 -4.91
CA TRP A 12 -15.65 2.11 -6.25
C TRP A 12 -14.67 1.43 -7.19
N ALA A 13 -13.39 1.82 -7.18
CA ALA A 13 -12.36 1.18 -7.98
C ALA A 13 -12.21 -0.32 -7.68
N ARG A 14 -12.15 -0.68 -6.38
CA ARG A 14 -12.04 -2.08 -5.93
C ARG A 14 -13.23 -2.93 -6.38
N GLU A 15 -14.46 -2.44 -6.15
CA GLU A 15 -15.68 -3.17 -6.47
C GLU A 15 -15.91 -3.31 -7.99
N HIS A 16 -15.50 -2.31 -8.77
CA HIS A 16 -15.67 -2.31 -10.24
C HIS A 16 -14.45 -2.83 -10.99
N ARG A 17 -13.42 -3.32 -10.28
CA ARG A 17 -12.18 -3.87 -10.85
C ARG A 17 -11.44 -2.87 -11.74
N VAL A 18 -11.53 -1.57 -11.42
CA VAL A 18 -10.89 -0.50 -12.17
C VAL A 18 -9.47 -0.32 -11.65
N PRO A 19 -8.43 -0.33 -12.51
CA PRO A 19 -7.05 -0.13 -12.07
C PRO A 19 -6.90 1.08 -11.15
N TYR A 20 -6.13 0.90 -10.07
CA TYR A 20 -5.94 1.89 -9.01
C TYR A 20 -4.46 1.98 -8.63
N LEU A 21 -3.93 3.21 -8.60
CA LEU A 21 -2.62 3.54 -8.05
C LEU A 21 -2.74 4.67 -7.03
N GLY A 22 -2.58 4.35 -5.75
CA GLY A 22 -2.72 5.29 -4.64
C GLY A 22 -1.38 5.78 -4.12
N LEU A 23 -1.07 7.08 -4.24
CA LEU A 23 0.20 7.65 -3.80
C LEU A 23 0.07 8.31 -2.43
N CYS A 24 0.92 7.94 -1.48
CA CYS A 24 0.94 8.43 -0.10
C CYS A 24 -0.46 8.39 0.52
N PHE A 25 -1.14 9.53 0.54
CA PHE A 25 -2.54 9.66 0.95
C PHE A 25 -3.51 8.74 0.21
N GLY A 26 -3.23 8.39 -1.05
CA GLY A 26 -3.99 7.41 -1.81
C GLY A 26 -3.89 6.01 -1.21
N MET A 27 -2.69 5.57 -0.81
CA MET A 27 -2.52 4.29 -0.12
C MET A 27 -3.31 4.26 1.18
N GLN A 28 -3.26 5.35 1.96
CA GLN A 28 -4.02 5.46 3.21
C GLN A 28 -5.53 5.32 3.01
N ALA A 29 -6.07 5.94 1.96
CA ALA A 29 -7.49 5.81 1.60
C ALA A 29 -7.85 4.37 1.23
N MET A 30 -7.00 3.71 0.44
CA MET A 30 -7.16 2.31 0.04
C MET A 30 -7.15 1.36 1.24
N VAL A 31 -6.17 1.50 2.15
CA VAL A 31 -6.09 0.67 3.37
C VAL A 31 -7.32 0.88 4.25
N THR A 32 -7.73 2.14 4.44
CA THR A 32 -8.89 2.48 5.27
C THR A 32 -10.18 1.91 4.68
N GLU A 33 -10.36 2.04 3.36
CA GLU A 33 -11.48 1.45 2.64
C GLU A 33 -11.55 -0.05 2.82
N PHE A 34 -10.44 -0.74 2.60
CA PHE A 34 -10.38 -2.19 2.66
C PHE A 34 -10.65 -2.70 4.07
N ALA A 35 -10.09 -2.04 5.08
CA ALA A 35 -10.34 -2.35 6.49
C ALA A 35 -11.82 -2.26 6.85
N ARG A 36 -12.49 -1.16 6.45
CA ARG A 36 -13.92 -0.93 6.70
C ARG A 36 -14.80 -1.94 5.98
N ASN A 37 -14.57 -2.14 4.68
CA ASN A 37 -15.56 -2.77 3.80
C ASN A 37 -15.28 -4.24 3.50
N VAL A 38 -14.05 -4.73 3.76
CA VAL A 38 -13.66 -6.12 3.49
C VAL A 38 -13.26 -6.85 4.76
N ALA A 39 -12.47 -6.21 5.62
CA ALA A 39 -11.97 -6.85 6.84
C ALA A 39 -12.91 -6.76 8.05
N GLY A 40 -14.00 -5.98 7.96
CA GLY A 40 -15.01 -5.87 9.02
C GLY A 40 -14.62 -4.92 10.17
N PHE A 41 -13.58 -4.11 10.00
CA PHE A 41 -13.22 -3.06 10.95
C PHE A 41 -14.09 -1.82 10.70
N GLU A 42 -15.38 -1.93 11.00
CA GLU A 42 -16.33 -0.83 10.84
C GLU A 42 -15.87 0.41 11.61
N GLY A 43 -15.77 1.55 10.92
CA GLY A 43 -15.24 2.79 11.50
C GLY A 43 -13.72 2.92 11.48
N ALA A 44 -12.96 1.98 10.87
CA ALA A 44 -11.52 2.12 10.73
C ALA A 44 -11.10 3.44 10.09
N ASN A 45 -10.02 4.06 10.55
CA ASN A 45 -9.65 5.37 10.07
C ASN A 45 -8.15 5.65 10.18
N SER A 46 -7.74 6.81 9.65
CA SER A 46 -6.47 7.44 9.99
C SER A 46 -6.64 8.31 11.23
N THR A 47 -5.67 8.27 12.15
CA THR A 47 -5.63 9.21 13.28
C THR A 47 -5.45 10.66 12.85
N GLU A 48 -5.09 10.92 11.58
CA GLU A 48 -5.15 12.28 10.99
C GLU A 48 -6.59 12.85 10.98
N PHE A 49 -7.61 12.00 10.79
CA PHE A 49 -9.00 12.45 10.63
C PHE A 49 -9.92 12.02 11.77
N ASP A 50 -9.60 10.92 12.44
CA ASP A 50 -10.34 10.43 13.59
C ASP A 50 -9.35 9.92 14.65
N PRO A 51 -8.85 10.83 15.52
CA PRO A 51 -7.88 10.50 16.56
C PRO A 51 -8.39 9.44 17.55
N GLU A 52 -9.71 9.31 17.71
CA GLU A 52 -10.36 8.38 18.63
C GLU A 52 -10.84 7.09 17.93
N SER A 53 -10.40 6.87 16.68
CA SER A 53 -10.82 5.70 15.90
C SER A 53 -10.50 4.42 16.67
N ARG A 54 -11.52 3.58 16.87
CA ARG A 54 -11.35 2.24 17.46
C ARG A 54 -10.41 1.35 16.64
N TYR A 55 -10.29 1.61 15.34
CA TYR A 55 -9.44 0.86 14.44
C TYR A 55 -8.52 1.81 13.63
N PRO A 56 -7.44 2.33 14.25
CA PRO A 56 -6.53 3.29 13.62
C PRO A 56 -5.56 2.56 12.68
N VAL A 57 -6.06 2.14 11.51
CA VAL A 57 -5.29 1.37 10.51
C VAL A 57 -4.16 2.19 9.89
N ILE A 58 -4.28 3.52 9.94
CA ILE A 58 -3.23 4.48 9.63
C ILE A 58 -3.04 5.35 10.88
N SER A 59 -1.80 5.51 11.37
CA SER A 59 -1.53 6.26 12.60
C SER A 59 -0.12 6.86 12.59
N LEU A 60 0.15 7.80 13.48
CA LEU A 60 1.54 8.20 13.71
C LEU A 60 2.31 7.00 14.28
N LEU A 61 3.57 6.83 13.88
CA LEU A 61 4.38 5.72 14.37
C LEU A 61 4.47 5.67 15.91
N GLU A 62 4.54 6.84 16.56
CA GLU A 62 4.60 6.96 18.03
C GLU A 62 3.31 6.57 18.76
N GLU A 63 2.19 6.47 18.03
CA GLU A 63 0.90 5.99 18.55
C GLU A 63 0.80 4.45 18.49
N GLN A 64 1.70 3.78 17.77
CA GLN A 64 1.66 2.34 17.57
C GLN A 64 2.22 1.57 18.78
N GLU A 65 1.60 0.43 19.08
CA GLU A 65 2.02 -0.46 20.16
C GLU A 65 3.47 -0.95 19.95
N GLY A 66 4.28 -0.91 21.01
CA GLY A 66 5.68 -1.36 20.98
C GLY A 66 6.70 -0.32 20.51
N VAL A 67 6.27 0.89 20.08
CA VAL A 67 7.20 1.97 19.69
C VAL A 67 7.67 2.75 20.92
N THR A 68 8.95 2.62 21.26
CA THR A 68 9.57 3.25 22.43
C THR A 68 10.30 4.56 22.13
N HIS A 69 10.76 4.74 20.88
CA HIS A 69 11.43 5.96 20.44
C HIS A 69 10.40 6.97 19.92
N LYS A 70 10.16 8.02 20.72
CA LYS A 70 9.25 9.13 20.37
C LYS A 70 10.04 10.30 19.81
N GLY A 71 9.51 10.93 18.76
CA GLY A 71 10.16 12.02 18.02
C GLY A 71 10.68 11.59 16.64
N GLY A 72 10.44 12.43 15.62
CA GLY A 72 10.76 12.13 14.22
C GLY A 72 9.56 11.71 13.39
N THR A 73 8.43 12.43 13.50
CA THR A 73 7.19 12.05 12.81
C THR A 73 7.23 12.23 11.30
N MET A 74 8.14 13.02 10.73
CA MET A 74 8.21 13.25 9.29
C MET A 74 9.29 12.38 8.64
N ARG A 75 8.89 11.47 7.75
CA ARG A 75 9.81 10.80 6.82
C ARG A 75 10.00 11.66 5.59
N LEU A 76 11.25 12.07 5.35
CA LEU A 76 11.61 12.97 4.26
C LEU A 76 12.95 12.54 3.64
N GLY A 77 12.92 12.10 2.38
CA GLY A 77 14.13 11.67 1.68
C GLY A 77 13.99 10.34 0.96
N GLY A 78 15.11 9.78 0.51
CA GLY A 78 15.19 8.47 -0.13
C GLY A 78 15.32 7.36 0.91
N TYR A 79 14.49 6.32 0.83
CA TYR A 79 14.53 5.17 1.73
C TYR A 79 14.44 3.87 0.92
N PRO A 80 15.15 2.81 1.35
CA PRO A 80 15.04 1.50 0.73
C PRO A 80 13.68 0.85 1.03
N CYS A 81 13.16 0.13 0.05
CA CYS A 81 11.95 -0.67 0.11
C CYS A 81 12.25 -2.06 -0.45
N THR A 82 12.15 -3.08 0.39
CA THR A 82 12.27 -4.49 0.01
C THR A 82 10.94 -4.97 -0.54
N LEU A 83 10.95 -5.47 -1.78
CA LEU A 83 9.76 -5.93 -2.48
C LEU A 83 9.58 -7.44 -2.30
N VAL A 84 8.32 -7.86 -2.15
CA VAL A 84 7.97 -9.26 -2.00
C VAL A 84 7.87 -9.91 -3.38
N GLU A 85 8.64 -10.97 -3.62
CA GLU A 85 8.64 -11.70 -4.89
C GLU A 85 7.23 -12.21 -5.25
N GLY A 86 6.89 -12.20 -6.54
CA GLY A 86 5.57 -12.61 -7.04
C GLY A 86 4.46 -11.57 -6.88
N THR A 87 4.71 -10.42 -6.26
CA THR A 87 3.75 -9.30 -6.18
C THR A 87 3.71 -8.46 -7.45
N GLN A 88 2.66 -7.64 -7.60
CA GLN A 88 2.61 -6.69 -8.72
C GLN A 88 3.72 -5.64 -8.59
N ALA A 89 4.00 -5.17 -7.37
CA ALA A 89 5.12 -4.27 -7.11
C ALA A 89 6.45 -4.85 -7.63
N TYR A 90 6.80 -6.08 -7.21
CA TYR A 90 8.05 -6.73 -7.63
C TYR A 90 8.15 -6.87 -9.15
N ARG A 91 7.07 -7.32 -9.82
CA ARG A 91 7.05 -7.40 -11.29
C ARG A 91 7.24 -6.06 -11.97
N SER A 92 6.63 -5.00 -11.45
CA SER A 92 6.76 -3.68 -12.05
C SER A 92 8.19 -3.15 -11.98
N TYR A 93 8.85 -3.30 -10.84
CA TYR A 93 10.24 -2.84 -10.68
C TYR A 93 11.26 -3.78 -11.32
N GLY A 94 11.07 -5.10 -11.21
CA GLY A 94 12.02 -6.11 -11.68
C GLY A 94 13.24 -6.26 -10.78
N GLU A 95 13.21 -5.71 -9.56
CA GLU A 95 14.32 -5.71 -8.60
C GLU A 95 13.79 -6.00 -7.18
N PRO A 96 14.55 -6.69 -6.31
CA PRO A 96 14.10 -7.05 -4.97
C PRO A 96 14.15 -5.89 -3.96
N ILE A 97 14.98 -4.87 -4.19
CA ILE A 97 15.12 -3.71 -3.30
C ILE A 97 15.18 -2.46 -4.16
N VAL A 98 14.33 -1.49 -3.86
CA VAL A 98 14.25 -0.20 -4.57
C VAL A 98 14.46 0.95 -3.60
N ASN A 99 14.81 2.14 -4.08
CA ASN A 99 15.01 3.31 -3.23
C ASN A 99 14.05 4.43 -3.65
N GLU A 100 13.16 4.82 -2.75
CA GLU A 100 12.01 5.67 -3.06
C GLU A 100 11.91 6.90 -2.18
N ARG A 101 11.23 7.95 -2.67
CA ARG A 101 11.18 9.25 -1.99
C ARG A 101 9.92 9.43 -1.15
N HIS A 102 10.10 9.68 0.14
CA HIS A 102 9.04 9.89 1.11
C HIS A 102 8.87 11.36 1.49
N ARG A 103 7.63 11.74 1.80
CA ARG A 103 7.24 13.01 2.40
C ARG A 103 5.90 12.85 3.11
N HIS A 104 5.88 12.15 4.23
CA HIS A 104 4.66 11.87 4.99
C HIS A 104 4.94 11.69 6.48
N ARG A 105 3.87 11.55 7.27
CA ARG A 105 3.97 11.36 8.74
C ARG A 105 3.25 10.14 9.28
N TRP A 106 2.09 9.83 8.71
CA TRP A 106 1.27 8.71 9.15
C TRP A 106 1.68 7.45 8.42
N GLU A 107 1.80 6.37 9.18
CA GLU A 107 2.21 5.06 8.73
C GLU A 107 1.06 4.07 8.83
N PHE A 108 1.19 2.98 8.08
CA PHE A 108 0.38 1.80 8.30
C PHE A 108 0.58 1.28 9.73
N ASN A 109 -0.51 0.95 10.41
CA ASN A 109 -0.44 0.39 11.77
C ASN A 109 -0.25 -1.13 11.71
N ASN A 110 0.93 -1.62 12.13
CA ASN A 110 1.29 -3.03 12.02
C ASN A 110 0.35 -3.99 12.76
N ARG A 111 -0.38 -3.53 13.77
CA ARG A 111 -1.43 -4.33 14.44
C ARG A 111 -2.47 -4.87 13.46
N PHE A 112 -2.68 -4.18 12.34
CA PHE A 112 -3.64 -4.57 11.31
C PHE A 112 -3.01 -5.32 10.13
N ARG A 113 -1.68 -5.53 10.13
CA ARG A 113 -0.98 -6.16 9.00
C ARG A 113 -1.49 -7.57 8.73
N GLU A 114 -1.44 -8.43 9.73
CA GLU A 114 -1.91 -9.82 9.61
C GLU A 114 -3.42 -9.92 9.37
N PRO A 115 -4.30 -9.22 10.14
CA PRO A 115 -5.74 -9.28 9.89
C PRO A 115 -6.15 -8.81 8.48
N LEU A 116 -5.50 -7.78 7.93
CA LEU A 116 -5.79 -7.28 6.59
C LEU A 116 -5.19 -8.20 5.51
N ALA A 117 -4.00 -8.76 5.74
CA ALA A 117 -3.38 -9.75 4.85
C ALA A 117 -4.23 -11.01 4.70
N ALA A 118 -4.76 -11.54 5.80
CA ALA A 118 -5.67 -12.69 5.79
C ALA A 118 -6.95 -12.46 4.96
N LYS A 119 -7.30 -11.19 4.68
CA LYS A 119 -8.43 -10.80 3.83
C LYS A 119 -8.03 -10.42 2.41
N GLY A 120 -6.73 -10.35 2.13
CA GLY A 120 -6.19 -10.14 0.79
C GLY A 120 -5.55 -8.77 0.53
N LEU A 121 -5.29 -7.95 1.56
CA LEU A 121 -4.45 -6.76 1.45
C LEU A 121 -3.01 -7.09 1.85
N ILE A 122 -2.13 -7.16 0.85
CA ILE A 122 -0.77 -7.65 0.99
C ILE A 122 0.16 -6.45 1.18
N ALA A 123 1.05 -6.52 2.17
CA ALA A 123 2.20 -5.62 2.27
C ALA A 123 3.27 -6.08 1.25
N SER A 124 3.18 -5.59 0.01
CA SER A 124 4.07 -6.01 -1.10
C SER A 124 5.43 -5.32 -1.11
N GLY A 125 5.62 -4.32 -0.24
CA GLY A 125 6.91 -3.68 -0.01
C GLY A 125 7.03 -3.17 1.42
N THR A 126 8.20 -3.38 2.03
CA THR A 126 8.48 -2.93 3.40
C THR A 126 9.83 -2.27 3.52
N SER A 127 10.07 -1.56 4.63
CA SER A 127 11.44 -1.20 5.02
C SER A 127 12.31 -2.48 5.16
N PRO A 128 13.65 -2.38 5.08
CA PRO A 128 14.53 -3.56 5.10
C PRO A 128 14.44 -4.40 6.37
N ASP A 129 14.10 -3.78 7.50
CA ASP A 129 13.83 -4.44 8.79
C ASP A 129 12.41 -4.98 8.91
N GLY A 130 11.56 -4.79 7.88
CA GLY A 130 10.18 -5.22 7.84
C GLY A 130 9.21 -4.40 8.69
N ALA A 131 9.69 -3.37 9.40
CA ALA A 131 8.89 -2.63 10.37
C ALA A 131 7.91 -1.63 9.75
N LEU A 132 8.17 -1.10 8.56
CA LEU A 132 7.28 -0.15 7.88
C LEU A 132 6.71 -0.78 6.62
N VAL A 133 5.39 -0.65 6.42
CA VAL A 133 4.74 -1.04 5.17
C VAL A 133 4.81 0.13 4.20
N GLU A 134 5.57 -0.04 3.12
CA GLU A 134 5.84 0.99 2.13
C GLU A 134 4.94 0.86 0.91
N ILE A 135 4.50 -0.36 0.59
CA ILE A 135 3.59 -0.67 -0.50
C ILE A 135 2.54 -1.66 0.00
N SER A 136 1.28 -1.38 -0.32
CA SER A 136 0.16 -2.31 -0.13
C SER A 136 -0.50 -2.61 -1.48
N GLU A 137 -0.95 -3.83 -1.70
CA GLU A 137 -1.72 -4.21 -2.88
C GLU A 137 -2.88 -5.15 -2.52
N ILE A 138 -3.97 -5.07 -3.28
CA ILE A 138 -5.15 -5.93 -3.08
C ILE A 138 -5.03 -7.14 -4.01
N SER A 139 -4.98 -8.32 -3.41
CA SER A 139 -5.03 -9.60 -4.12
C SER A 139 -6.31 -9.75 -4.93
N ASN A 140 -6.26 -10.54 -6.01
CA ASN A 140 -7.40 -10.80 -6.91
C ASN A 140 -7.99 -9.57 -7.63
N HIS A 141 -7.29 -8.44 -7.63
CA HIS A 141 -7.63 -7.24 -8.41
C HIS A 141 -6.68 -7.08 -9.62
N PRO A 142 -7.16 -6.63 -10.81
CA PRO A 142 -6.31 -6.53 -12.01
C PRO A 142 -5.08 -5.64 -11.82
N PHE A 143 -5.24 -4.52 -11.10
CA PHE A 143 -4.14 -3.67 -10.64
C PHE A 143 -4.68 -2.75 -9.53
N MET A 144 -4.42 -3.02 -8.26
CA MET A 144 -4.76 -2.11 -7.17
C MET A 144 -3.65 -2.11 -6.15
N LEU A 145 -2.84 -1.05 -6.23
CA LEU A 145 -1.61 -0.89 -5.47
C LEU A 145 -1.57 0.52 -4.92
N GLY A 146 -1.02 0.67 -3.72
CA GLY A 146 -0.73 1.97 -3.13
C GLY A 146 0.65 2.00 -2.50
N THR A 147 1.29 3.16 -2.55
CA THR A 147 2.63 3.40 -2.02
C THR A 147 2.59 4.48 -0.94
N GLN A 148 3.43 4.39 0.08
CA GLN A 148 3.68 5.51 1.00
C GLN A 148 4.54 6.59 0.35
N PHE A 149 5.52 6.18 -0.45
CA PHE A 149 6.39 7.08 -1.19
C PHE A 149 5.70 7.73 -2.39
N HIS A 150 6.44 8.65 -3.00
CA HIS A 150 6.04 9.50 -4.11
C HIS A 150 6.81 9.12 -5.40
N PRO A 151 6.35 8.12 -6.16
CA PRO A 151 7.02 7.68 -7.40
C PRO A 151 7.08 8.79 -8.47
N GLU A 152 6.21 9.80 -8.40
CA GLU A 152 6.23 10.99 -9.25
C GLU A 152 7.52 11.79 -9.13
N LEU A 153 8.21 11.71 -7.99
CA LEU A 153 9.47 12.44 -7.77
C LEU A 153 10.68 11.78 -8.45
N GLN A 154 10.54 10.54 -8.95
CA GLN A 154 11.59 9.81 -9.63
C GLN A 154 11.28 9.52 -11.11
N SER A 155 10.04 9.71 -11.55
CA SER A 155 9.63 9.56 -12.94
C SER A 155 10.30 10.60 -13.85
N ARG A 156 10.76 10.18 -15.04
CA ARG A 156 11.38 11.06 -16.05
C ARG A 156 10.71 10.89 -17.42
N PRO A 157 10.71 11.90 -18.30
CA PRO A 157 10.10 11.79 -19.63
C PRO A 157 10.60 10.62 -20.48
N ASN A 158 11.90 10.32 -20.42
CA ASN A 158 12.55 9.23 -21.15
C ASN A 158 12.69 7.94 -20.34
N ARG A 159 12.24 7.94 -19.08
CA ARG A 159 12.30 6.81 -18.16
C ARG A 159 11.13 6.93 -17.18
N PRO A 160 9.90 6.59 -17.62
CA PRO A 160 8.74 6.68 -16.76
C PRO A 160 8.94 5.74 -15.57
N HIS A 161 8.45 6.16 -14.41
CA HIS A 161 8.50 5.33 -13.23
C HIS A 161 7.76 3.99 -13.47
N PRO A 162 8.31 2.83 -13.07
CA PRO A 162 7.75 1.54 -13.42
C PRO A 162 6.28 1.34 -12.98
N LEU A 163 5.92 1.81 -11.78
CA LEU A 163 4.53 1.76 -11.31
C LEU A 163 3.55 2.57 -12.19
N PHE A 164 3.97 3.72 -12.74
CA PHE A 164 3.11 4.48 -13.66
C PHE A 164 3.00 3.81 -15.02
N ARG A 165 4.12 3.30 -15.55
CA ARG A 165 4.14 2.55 -16.80
C ARG A 165 3.14 1.39 -16.72
N ASP A 166 3.21 0.59 -15.66
CA ASP A 166 2.39 -0.60 -15.52
C ASP A 166 0.94 -0.27 -15.17
N PHE A 167 0.69 0.79 -14.38
CA PHE A 167 -0.65 1.31 -14.17
C PHE A 167 -1.34 1.70 -15.49
N VAL A 168 -0.63 2.41 -16.38
CA VAL A 168 -1.16 2.76 -17.71
C VAL A 168 -1.38 1.52 -18.57
N LEU A 169 -0.47 0.55 -18.55
CA LEU A 169 -0.67 -0.73 -19.24
C LEU A 169 -1.90 -1.47 -18.70
N ALA A 170 -2.14 -1.43 -17.39
CA ALA A 170 -3.31 -2.02 -16.78
C ALA A 170 -4.62 -1.35 -17.23
N THR A 171 -4.66 -0.01 -17.33
CA THR A 171 -5.86 0.73 -17.74
C THR A 171 -6.26 0.47 -19.19
N ILE A 172 -5.31 0.12 -20.06
CA ILE A 172 -5.56 -0.22 -21.46
C ILE A 172 -5.57 -1.74 -21.72
N GLY A 173 -5.56 -2.56 -20.67
CA GLY A 173 -5.63 -4.02 -20.79
C GLY A 173 -4.40 -4.68 -21.44
N LYS A 174 -3.24 -4.01 -21.41
CA LYS A 174 -1.96 -4.49 -21.96
C LYS A 174 -0.95 -4.92 -20.91
N LEU A 175 -1.31 -4.88 -19.63
CA LEU A 175 -0.44 -5.42 -18.59
C LEU A 175 -0.39 -6.95 -18.73
N GLU A 176 0.82 -7.50 -18.76
CA GLU A 176 1.02 -8.95 -18.80
C GLU A 176 0.44 -9.60 -17.55
N LYS A 177 -0.35 -10.66 -17.74
CA LYS A 177 -0.93 -11.42 -16.62
C LYS A 177 0.14 -12.38 -16.07
N PRO A 178 0.23 -12.55 -14.74
CA PRO A 178 1.11 -13.55 -14.18
C PRO A 178 0.74 -14.94 -14.70
N ALA A 179 1.76 -15.79 -14.90
CA ALA A 179 1.54 -17.20 -15.18
C ALA A 179 0.79 -17.83 -14.00
N SER A 180 -0.05 -18.83 -14.27
CA SER A 180 -0.96 -19.42 -13.27
C SER A 180 -0.26 -20.02 -12.03
N SER A 181 1.07 -20.20 -12.06
CA SER A 181 1.88 -20.67 -10.93
C SER A 181 2.21 -19.59 -9.89
N ASP A 182 2.19 -18.30 -10.28
CA ASP A 182 2.70 -17.19 -9.45
C ASP A 182 1.65 -16.62 -8.50
N ALA A 183 0.36 -16.90 -8.74
CA ALA A 183 -0.76 -16.49 -7.88
C ALA A 183 -0.66 -17.08 -6.46
N THR A 184 0.12 -18.14 -6.28
CA THR A 184 0.29 -18.88 -5.02
C THR A 184 1.20 -18.16 -4.01
N VAL A 185 2.11 -17.30 -4.47
CA VAL A 185 3.10 -16.63 -3.59
C VAL A 185 2.45 -15.49 -2.78
N ALA A 186 1.54 -14.74 -3.41
CA ALA A 186 0.71 -13.73 -2.74
C ALA A 186 -0.15 -14.31 -1.60
N ALA A 187 -0.57 -15.57 -1.73
CA ALA A 187 -1.32 -16.29 -0.69
C ALA A 187 -0.42 -16.84 0.43
N ALA A 188 0.84 -17.18 0.13
CA ALA A 188 1.81 -17.64 1.12
C ALA A 188 2.25 -16.51 2.08
N VAL A 189 2.43 -15.29 1.56
CA VAL A 189 2.81 -14.12 2.37
C VAL A 189 1.68 -13.69 3.33
N ALA A 190 0.43 -14.00 2.99
CA ALA A 190 -0.74 -13.76 3.85
C ALA A 190 -0.91 -14.79 4.98
N SER A 191 -0.16 -15.89 4.98
CA SER A 191 -0.37 -17.04 5.87
C SER A 191 0.81 -17.38 6.80
N GLY A 192 1.91 -16.62 6.81
CA GLY A 192 2.93 -16.83 7.83
C GLY A 192 4.22 -16.02 7.65
N GLY A 193 4.51 -15.21 8.68
CA GLY A 193 5.83 -15.08 9.30
C GLY A 193 5.66 -15.43 10.77
#